data_AF-A0A963E846-F1
#
_entry.id   AF-A0A963E846-F1
#
_cell.length_a   1.000
_cell.length_b   1.000
_cell.length_c   1.000
_cell.angle_alpha   90.00
_cell.angle_beta   90.00
_cell.angle_gamma   90.00
#
_symmetry.space_group_name_H-M   'P 1'
#
loop_
_entity.id
_entity.type
_entity.pdbx_description
1 polymer ?
#
loop_
_entity_poly.entity_id
_entity_poly.type
_entity_poly.pdbx_seq_one_letter_code
_entity_poly.pdbx_strand_id
1 'polypeptide(L)'
;MSITATNEFFPTQYWHVLDDGRVQCDVCPRFCKLHENQQGLCFVRGCHDGRIVLTSYGRSSGFCIDPIEKKPLNHFLPGTPVLSFGTAGCNLACKFCQNWDMSKSREMDTLADEASPLKLARVAHELGCRSMAYTYNDP
;
A
#
# COMPACT_ATOMS: atom_id res chain seq x y z
N MET A 1 8.90 23.67 -0.84
CA MET A 1 7.52 23.45 -1.32
C MET A 1 6.84 22.53 -0.32
N SER A 2 5.89 23.07 0.43
CA SER A 2 5.26 22.40 1.58
C SER A 2 4.35 21.29 1.08
N ILE A 3 4.69 20.03 1.33
CA ILE A 3 3.75 18.90 1.19
C ILE A 3 3.24 18.60 2.60
N THR A 4 2.37 19.47 3.09
CA THR A 4 1.50 19.19 4.23
C THR A 4 0.13 18.92 3.65
N ALA A 5 -0.09 17.68 3.25
CA ALA A 5 -1.43 17.17 3.00
C ALA A 5 -1.55 15.87 3.79
N THR A 6 -2.02 15.99 5.03
CA THR A 6 -2.76 14.93 5.71
C THR A 6 -4.11 14.79 5.02
N ASN A 7 -4.09 14.48 3.72
CA ASN A 7 -5.32 14.20 3.01
C ASN A 7 -5.65 12.74 3.34
N GLU A 8 -6.82 12.52 3.93
CA GLU A 8 -7.39 11.18 4.16
C GLU A 8 -7.40 10.35 2.86
N PHE A 9 -7.44 11.04 1.72
CA PHE A 9 -7.50 10.48 0.38
C PHE A 9 -6.42 11.06 -0.55
N PHE A 10 -5.59 10.19 -1.12
CA PHE A 10 -4.57 10.56 -2.11
C PHE A 10 -5.07 10.28 -3.54
N PRO A 11 -4.94 11.21 -4.51
CA PRO A 11 -5.50 11.04 -5.85
C PRO A 11 -4.84 9.91 -6.65
N THR A 12 -5.61 9.25 -7.51
CA THR A 12 -5.11 8.20 -8.43
C THR A 12 -5.53 8.46 -9.88
N GLN A 13 -4.94 7.71 -10.84
CA GLN A 13 -5.09 7.99 -12.28
C GLN A 13 -5.74 6.87 -13.10
N TYR A 14 -5.75 5.62 -12.61
CA TYR A 14 -6.15 4.45 -13.40
C TYR A 14 -7.57 3.99 -13.05
N TRP A 15 -8.55 4.74 -13.55
CA TRP A 15 -9.97 4.50 -13.34
C TRP A 15 -10.81 5.27 -14.36
N HIS A 16 -12.08 4.90 -14.50
CA HIS A 16 -13.04 5.62 -15.34
C HIS A 16 -14.45 5.60 -14.75
N VAL A 17 -15.29 6.55 -15.20
CA VAL A 17 -16.71 6.61 -14.85
C VAL A 17 -17.49 5.68 -15.79
N LEU A 18 -18.47 4.98 -15.24
CA LEU A 18 -19.41 4.12 -15.97
C LEU A 18 -20.71 4.87 -16.26
N ASP A 19 -21.45 4.41 -17.26
CA ASP A 19 -22.73 5.02 -17.67
C ASP A 19 -23.78 5.07 -16.55
N ASP A 20 -23.68 4.18 -15.56
CA ASP A 20 -24.57 4.12 -14.39
C ASP A 20 -24.11 5.03 -13.22
N GLY A 21 -23.10 5.86 -13.44
CA GLY A 21 -22.57 6.81 -12.46
C GLY A 21 -21.58 6.23 -11.46
N ARG A 22 -21.27 4.92 -11.51
CA ARG A 22 -20.21 4.33 -10.69
C ARG A 22 -18.83 4.63 -11.25
N VAL A 23 -17.81 4.45 -10.42
CA VAL A 23 -16.41 4.56 -10.82
C VAL A 23 -15.75 3.18 -10.82
N GLN A 24 -15.10 2.80 -11.92
CA GLN A 24 -14.34 1.56 -12.00
C GLN A 24 -12.85 1.82 -11.77
N CYS A 25 -12.23 1.08 -10.86
CA CYS A 25 -10.78 1.04 -10.68
C CYS A 25 -10.15 0.01 -11.62
N ASP A 26 -9.15 0.40 -12.42
CA ASP A 26 -8.53 -0.44 -13.45
C ASP A 26 -7.14 -0.97 -13.06
N VAL A 27 -6.68 -0.70 -11.84
CA VAL A 27 -5.32 -1.03 -11.40
C VAL A 27 -5.07 -2.54 -11.26
N CYS A 28 -6.07 -3.29 -10.81
CA CYS A 28 -5.92 -4.72 -10.55
C CYS A 28 -7.04 -5.53 -11.20
N PRO A 29 -6.87 -6.87 -11.36
CA PRO A 29 -7.84 -7.72 -12.07
C PRO A 29 -9.24 -7.81 -11.43
N ARG A 30 -9.48 -7.13 -10.31
CA ARG A 30 -10.79 -7.07 -9.64
C ARG A 30 -11.77 -6.13 -10.33
N PHE A 31 -11.28 -5.11 -11.04
CA PHE A 31 -12.11 -4.10 -11.71
C PHE A 31 -13.27 -3.60 -10.83
N CYS A 32 -12.97 -3.21 -9.59
CA CYS A 32 -14.00 -2.84 -8.62
C CYS A 32 -14.81 -1.64 -9.14
N LYS A 33 -16.14 -1.79 -9.21
CA LYS A 33 -17.10 -0.75 -9.59
C LYS A 33 -17.72 -0.19 -8.31
N LEU A 34 -17.37 1.04 -7.97
CA LEU A 34 -17.62 1.60 -6.66
C LEU A 34 -18.68 2.71 -6.73
N HIS A 35 -19.56 2.71 -5.75
CA HIS A 35 -20.40 3.86 -5.39
C HIS A 35 -19.58 4.87 -4.57
N GLU A 36 -20.06 6.10 -4.50
CA GLU A 36 -19.50 7.14 -3.62
C GLU A 36 -19.33 6.62 -2.18
N ASN A 37 -18.19 6.91 -1.55
CA ASN A 37 -17.76 6.44 -0.23
C ASN A 37 -17.56 4.91 -0.09
N GLN A 38 -17.65 4.15 -1.19
CA GLN A 38 -17.38 2.71 -1.15
C GLN A 38 -15.87 2.43 -1.28
N GLN A 39 -15.37 1.48 -0.49
CA GLN A 39 -14.03 0.93 -0.66
C GLN A 39 -14.01 -0.26 -1.62
N GLY A 40 -12.90 -0.39 -2.36
CA GLY A 40 -12.58 -1.59 -3.12
C GLY A 40 -12.30 -2.79 -2.23
N LEU A 41 -12.29 -3.98 -2.83
CA LEU A 41 -12.02 -5.23 -2.12
C LEU A 41 -10.64 -5.23 -1.43
N CYS A 42 -9.70 -4.44 -1.94
CA CYS A 42 -8.38 -4.31 -1.37
C CYS A 42 -8.29 -3.42 -0.13
N PHE A 43 -9.35 -2.66 0.20
CA PHE A 43 -9.41 -1.67 1.29
C PHE A 43 -8.39 -0.50 1.23
N VAL A 44 -7.43 -0.54 0.30
CA VAL A 44 -6.46 0.55 0.07
C VAL A 44 -6.93 1.60 -0.93
N ARG A 45 -7.97 1.30 -1.72
CA ARG A 45 -8.57 2.22 -2.70
C ARG A 45 -10.06 2.35 -2.45
N GLY A 46 -10.60 3.55 -2.59
CA GLY A 46 -12.04 3.83 -2.45
C GLY A 46 -12.51 4.89 -3.44
N CYS A 47 -13.82 5.10 -3.50
CA CYS A 47 -14.43 6.17 -4.27
C CYS A 47 -14.70 7.37 -3.36
N HIS A 48 -14.15 8.53 -3.71
CA HIS A 48 -14.44 9.81 -3.06
C HIS A 48 -14.52 10.92 -4.12
N ASP A 49 -15.55 11.75 -4.03
CA ASP A 49 -15.87 12.81 -5.00
C ASP A 49 -15.93 12.30 -6.45
N GLY A 50 -16.48 11.09 -6.65
CA GLY A 50 -16.58 10.44 -7.96
C GLY A 50 -15.22 10.04 -8.55
N ARG A 51 -14.20 9.82 -7.72
CA ARG A 51 -12.84 9.42 -8.15
C ARG A 51 -12.30 8.26 -7.34
N ILE A 52 -11.44 7.45 -7.94
CA ILE A 52 -10.66 6.49 -7.17
C ILE A 52 -9.53 7.22 -6.44
N VAL A 53 -9.47 7.02 -5.13
CA VAL A 53 -8.45 7.57 -4.23
C VAL A 53 -7.76 6.44 -3.47
N LEU A 54 -6.52 6.67 -3.03
CA LEU A 54 -5.79 5.83 -2.09
C LEU A 54 -6.08 6.28 -0.66
N THR A 55 -6.45 5.34 0.20
CA THR A 55 -6.65 5.53 1.64
C THR A 55 -5.41 5.16 2.46
N SER A 56 -4.42 4.52 1.82
CA SER A 56 -3.21 4.00 2.47
C SER A 56 -1.94 4.79 2.18
N TYR A 57 -2.04 5.88 1.42
CA TYR A 57 -0.86 6.66 1.05
C TYR A 57 -0.16 7.25 2.27
N GLY A 58 1.17 7.08 2.32
CA GLY A 58 2.00 7.61 3.41
C GLY A 58 1.79 6.90 4.75
N ARG A 59 1.24 5.69 4.75
CA ARG A 59 0.95 4.87 5.93
C ARG A 59 1.52 3.47 5.77
N SER A 60 1.90 2.80 6.85
CA SER A 60 2.36 1.41 6.82
C SER A 60 1.86 0.62 8.03
N SER A 61 1.48 -0.64 7.82
CA SER A 61 1.03 -1.57 8.86
C SER A 61 2.16 -2.28 9.61
N GLY A 62 3.42 -1.97 9.28
CA GLY A 62 4.58 -2.52 9.98
C GLY A 62 5.88 -2.33 9.21
N PHE A 63 6.98 -2.36 9.95
CA PHE A 63 8.34 -2.25 9.43
C PHE A 63 9.22 -3.38 9.95
N CYS A 64 10.14 -3.85 9.12
CA CYS A 64 11.20 -4.75 9.53
C CYS A 64 12.46 -4.49 8.73
N ILE A 65 13.62 -4.54 9.38
CA ILE A 65 14.91 -4.60 8.70
C ILE A 65 15.37 -6.04 8.75
N ASP A 66 15.44 -6.65 7.58
CA ASP A 66 15.89 -8.02 7.40
C ASP A 66 17.12 -8.05 6.48
N PRO A 67 17.93 -9.11 6.49
CA PRO A 67 18.90 -9.35 5.43
C PRO A 67 18.18 -9.59 4.09
N ILE A 68 18.79 -9.17 2.98
CA ILE A 68 18.23 -9.32 1.62
C ILE A 68 17.91 -10.78 1.26
N GLU A 69 18.60 -11.73 1.88
CA GLU A 69 18.42 -13.18 1.72
C GLU A 69 17.01 -13.68 2.13
N LYS A 70 16.26 -12.89 2.89
CA LYS A 70 14.83 -13.20 3.18
C LYS A 70 13.93 -12.94 1.97
N LYS A 71 14.40 -12.20 0.97
CA LYS A 71 13.65 -11.90 -0.26
C LYS A 71 13.96 -12.97 -1.33
N PRO A 72 12.99 -13.30 -2.21
CA PRO A 72 13.16 -14.35 -3.22
C PRO A 72 14.02 -13.86 -4.40
N LEU A 73 15.24 -13.40 -4.13
CA LEU A 73 16.17 -12.84 -5.11
C LEU A 73 17.50 -13.62 -5.05
N ASN A 74 17.96 -14.13 -6.19
CA ASN A 74 19.21 -14.87 -6.26
C ASN A 74 20.41 -13.92 -6.38
N HIS A 75 21.38 -14.05 -5.49
CA HIS A 75 22.66 -13.30 -5.49
C HIS A 75 22.49 -11.77 -5.64
N PHE A 76 21.44 -11.21 -5.04
CA PHE A 76 21.14 -9.78 -5.11
C PHE A 76 21.64 -9.07 -3.85
N LEU A 77 22.72 -8.30 -3.97
CA LEU A 77 23.35 -7.51 -2.90
C LEU A 77 23.59 -8.28 -1.58
N PRO A 78 24.31 -9.42 -1.59
CA PRO A 78 24.43 -10.30 -0.42
C PRO A 78 24.88 -9.60 0.86
N GLY A 79 24.30 -10.01 1.99
CA GLY A 79 24.61 -9.50 3.33
C GLY A 79 24.13 -8.07 3.60
N THR A 80 23.44 -7.43 2.65
CA THR A 80 22.96 -6.05 2.84
C THR A 80 21.57 -6.03 3.49
N PRO A 81 21.29 -5.04 4.38
CA PRO A 81 19.98 -4.91 4.99
C PRO A 81 18.96 -4.31 4.02
N VAL A 82 17.71 -4.74 4.15
CA VAL A 82 16.55 -4.24 3.40
C VAL A 82 15.46 -3.76 4.35
N LEU A 83 15.01 -2.52 4.14
CA LEU A 83 13.84 -1.98 4.85
C LEU A 83 12.57 -2.56 4.22
N SER A 84 11.87 -3.39 4.97
CA SER A 84 10.63 -4.05 4.57
C SER A 84 9.41 -3.33 5.16
N PHE A 85 8.38 -3.14 4.36
CA PHE A 85 7.13 -2.52 4.78
C PHE A 85 5.94 -3.01 3.95
N GLY A 86 4.73 -2.61 4.35
CA GLY A 86 3.48 -2.83 3.62
C GLY A 86 2.33 -2.01 4.23
N THR A 87 1.14 -2.06 3.65
CA THR A 87 -0.05 -1.36 4.19
C THR A 87 -1.05 -2.36 4.78
N ALA A 88 -2.14 -1.86 5.38
CA ALA A 88 -3.30 -2.70 5.64
C ALA A 88 -4.11 -2.86 4.33
N GLY A 89 -4.66 -4.04 4.08
CA GLY A 89 -5.43 -4.36 2.87
C GLY A 89 -4.62 -5.02 1.73
N CYS A 90 -5.29 -5.72 0.82
CA CYS A 90 -4.67 -6.44 -0.32
C CYS A 90 -5.73 -6.87 -1.33
N ASN A 91 -5.45 -6.76 -2.63
CA ASN A 91 -6.38 -7.19 -3.69
C ASN A 91 -6.51 -8.73 -3.83
N LEU A 92 -5.54 -9.48 -3.29
CA LEU A 92 -5.50 -10.95 -3.32
C LEU A 92 -6.31 -11.54 -2.18
N ALA A 93 -6.87 -12.74 -2.38
CA ALA A 93 -7.58 -13.50 -1.34
C ALA A 93 -6.88 -14.84 -1.09
N CYS A 94 -5.57 -14.78 -0.80
CA CYS A 94 -4.74 -15.96 -0.60
C CYS A 94 -5.26 -16.80 0.58
N LYS A 95 -5.54 -18.09 0.35
CA LYS A 95 -6.05 -19.01 1.38
C LYS A 95 -5.06 -19.25 2.53
N PHE A 96 -3.77 -19.09 2.27
CA PHE A 96 -2.68 -19.37 3.22
C PHE A 96 -1.78 -18.15 3.41
N CYS A 97 -2.38 -16.95 3.47
CA CYS A 97 -1.62 -15.72 3.65
C CYS A 97 -0.96 -15.71 5.04
N GLN A 98 0.37 -15.70 5.08
CA GLN A 98 1.14 -15.56 6.33
C GLN A 98 0.97 -14.16 6.95
N ASN A 99 0.59 -13.16 6.14
CA ASN A 99 0.36 -11.79 6.57
C ASN A 99 -1.15 -11.46 6.58
N TRP A 100 -2.00 -12.46 6.84
CA TRP A 100 -3.46 -12.32 6.77
C TRP A 100 -3.96 -11.16 7.62
N ASP A 101 -3.47 -11.05 8.85
CA ASP A 101 -3.93 -10.04 9.82
C ASP A 101 -3.77 -8.62 9.29
N MET A 102 -2.66 -8.32 8.60
CA MET A 102 -2.45 -7.02 7.96
C MET A 102 -3.17 -6.90 6.61
N SER A 103 -3.08 -7.91 5.76
CA SER A 103 -3.60 -7.88 4.38
C SER A 103 -5.13 -7.91 4.29
N LYS A 104 -5.82 -8.33 5.36
CA LYS A 104 -7.28 -8.33 5.50
C LYS A 104 -7.80 -7.35 6.55
N SER A 105 -6.91 -6.61 7.20
CA SER A 105 -7.33 -5.54 8.08
C SER A 105 -8.06 -4.46 7.29
N ARG A 106 -9.22 -4.06 7.83
CA ARG A 106 -9.99 -2.88 7.42
C ARG A 106 -9.63 -1.67 8.28
N GLU A 107 -8.90 -1.92 9.37
CA GLU A 107 -8.45 -0.93 10.32
C GLU A 107 -7.09 -0.40 9.89
N MET A 108 -7.13 0.54 8.94
CA MET A 108 -5.96 1.33 8.56
C MET A 108 -5.53 2.28 9.68
N ASP A 109 -6.42 2.66 10.61
CA ASP A 109 -6.13 3.70 11.61
C ASP A 109 -5.50 3.16 12.90
N THR A 110 -5.73 1.89 13.27
CA THR A 110 -5.22 1.33 14.54
C THR A 110 -3.80 0.76 14.42
N LEU A 111 -3.32 0.51 13.19
CA LEU A 111 -2.05 -0.18 12.91
C LEU A 111 -1.09 0.62 12.02
N ALA A 112 -1.42 1.85 11.63
CA ALA A 112 -0.62 2.61 10.67
C ALA A 112 0.39 3.56 11.30
N ASP A 113 1.67 3.27 11.09
CA ASP A 113 2.73 4.24 11.28
C ASP A 113 2.84 5.18 10.06
N GLU A 114 3.23 6.43 10.31
CA GLU A 114 3.52 7.40 9.24
C GLU A 114 4.73 6.92 8.40
N ALA A 115 4.48 6.70 7.12
CA ALA A 115 5.36 6.09 6.14
C ALA A 115 5.42 6.90 4.84
N SER A 116 5.57 8.22 4.94
CA SER A 116 5.69 9.06 3.73
C SER A 116 6.91 8.64 2.89
N PRO A 117 6.86 8.76 1.54
CA PRO A 117 7.97 8.32 0.68
C PRO A 117 9.33 8.90 1.07
N LEU A 118 9.36 10.19 1.45
CA LEU A 118 10.59 10.86 1.88
C LEU A 118 11.09 10.30 3.22
N LYS A 119 10.18 10.03 4.17
CA LYS A 119 10.54 9.45 5.47
C LYS A 119 11.09 8.04 5.29
N LEU A 120 10.47 7.21 4.45
CA LEU A 120 10.96 5.86 4.13
C LEU A 120 12.37 5.91 3.52
N ALA A 121 12.59 6.75 2.51
CA ALA A 121 13.90 6.89 1.88
C ALA A 121 14.97 7.37 2.86
N ARG A 122 14.63 8.35 3.72
CA ARG A 122 15.54 8.86 4.75
C ARG A 122 15.88 7.78 5.77
N VAL A 123 14.89 7.09 6.33
CA VAL A 123 15.08 6.04 7.33
C VAL A 123 15.90 4.87 6.75
N ALA A 124 15.62 4.46 5.50
CA ALA A 124 16.42 3.44 4.83
C ALA A 124 17.90 3.85 4.72
N HIS A 125 18.16 5.10 4.35
CA HIS A 125 19.52 5.63 4.26
C HIS A 125 20.23 5.70 5.62
N GLU A 126 19.55 6.26 6.64
CA GLU A 126 20.07 6.40 8.01
C GLU A 126 20.41 5.03 8.64
N LEU A 127 19.60 4.01 8.35
CA LEU A 127 19.79 2.65 8.86
C LEU A 127 20.69 1.79 7.97
N GLY A 128 21.34 2.37 6.96
CA GLY A 128 22.28 1.68 6.07
C GLY A 128 21.63 0.62 5.17
N CYS A 129 20.30 0.65 5.00
CA CYS A 129 19.59 -0.25 4.10
C CYS A 129 19.95 0.04 2.65
N ARG A 130 20.48 -0.96 1.94
CA ARG A 130 20.83 -0.82 0.52
C ARG A 130 19.61 -1.00 -0.39
N SER A 131 18.50 -1.48 0.15
CA SER A 131 17.25 -1.76 -0.57
C SER A 131 16.03 -1.43 0.30
N MET A 132 14.89 -1.25 -0.37
CA MET A 132 13.56 -1.21 0.26
C MET A 132 12.67 -2.28 -0.40
N ALA A 133 11.79 -2.91 0.38
CA ALA A 133 10.88 -3.94 -0.08
C ALA A 133 9.45 -3.68 0.41
N TYR A 134 8.54 -3.47 -0.52
CA TYR A 134 7.10 -3.53 -0.26
C TYR A 134 6.67 -5.00 -0.31
N THR A 135 6.38 -5.63 0.83
CA THR A 135 6.46 -7.10 0.93
C THR A 135 5.34 -7.77 1.73
N TYR A 136 4.50 -7.04 2.46
CA TYR A 136 3.49 -7.67 3.32
C TYR A 136 2.14 -7.89 2.64
N ASN A 137 1.88 -7.14 1.57
CA ASN A 137 0.65 -7.13 0.79
C ASN A 137 0.89 -6.66 -0.65
N ASP A 138 -0.14 -6.76 -1.49
CA ASP A 138 -0.15 -6.23 -2.86
C ASP A 138 -0.68 -4.78 -2.86
N PRO A 139 0.10 -3.79 -3.32
CA PRO A 139 -0.21 -2.36 -3.22
C PRO A 139 -1.34 -1.84 -4.13
#